data_AF-A0A950J0X0-F1
#
_entry.id   AF-A0A950J0X0-F1
#
_cell.length_a   1.000
_cell.length_b   1.000
_cell.length_c   1.000
_cell.angle_alpha   90.00
_cell.angle_beta   90.00
_cell.angle_gamma   90.00
#
_symmetry.space_group_name_H-M   'P 1'
#
loop_
_entity.id
_entity.type
_entity.pdbx_description
1 polymer ?
#
loop_
_entity_poly.entity_id
_entity_poly.type
_entity_poly.pdbx_seq_one_letter_code
_entity_poly.pdbx_strand_id
1 'polypeptide(L)'
;MAATLWSLYQNAYDEAYSRHAVIERDGTTFVSTGDIDAEWLRDASAVVKPYIGLALSDQDVRSTLRGVISRQAKYILLDPYANAFTLDYRVAERKFEMDSLLYPIWFSYLYWKASGDRSIFTPEVERAFERVMGVLRTEQHHNSRSHYHHPQLANGGQGNPVDYTGLVWTAFRPSDDACTYQYNIPDN
;
A
#
# COMPACT_ATOMS: atom_id res chain seq x y z
N MET A 1 -4.91 -33.89 12.41
CA MET A 1 -3.85 -33.55 13.38
C MET A 1 -4.15 -32.16 13.89
N ALA A 2 -4.22 -31.96 15.21
CA ALA A 2 -4.32 -30.62 15.77
C ALA A 2 -2.97 -29.92 15.53
N ALA A 3 -2.95 -28.88 14.70
CA ALA A 3 -1.75 -28.07 14.53
C ALA A 3 -1.40 -27.45 15.89
N THR A 4 -0.16 -27.65 16.35
CA THR A 4 0.35 -26.95 17.53
C THR A 4 0.52 -25.46 17.20
N LEU A 5 0.44 -24.57 18.20
CA LEU A 5 0.67 -23.13 17.99
C LEU A 5 1.99 -22.85 17.24
N TRP A 6 3.03 -23.63 17.54
CA TRP A 6 4.32 -23.54 16.85
C TRP A 6 4.22 -23.86 15.36
N SER A 7 3.54 -24.96 15.00
CA SER A 7 3.35 -25.32 13.59
C SER A 7 2.50 -24.31 12.83
N LEU A 8 1.47 -23.74 13.46
CA LEU A 8 0.67 -22.66 12.88
C LEU A 8 1.51 -21.41 12.64
N TYR A 9 2.35 -21.03 13.61
CA TYR A 9 3.25 -19.89 13.49
C TYR A 9 4.26 -20.08 12.34
N GLN A 10 4.96 -21.21 12.30
CA GLN A 10 5.95 -21.50 11.25
C GLN A 10 5.31 -21.51 9.87
N ASN A 11 4.17 -22.18 9.71
CA ASN A 11 3.47 -22.21 8.42
C ASN A 11 3.04 -20.81 7.98
N ALA A 12 2.43 -20.02 8.88
CA ALA A 12 2.01 -18.66 8.54
C ALA A 12 3.20 -17.74 8.24
N TYR A 13 4.30 -17.88 8.99
CA TYR A 13 5.50 -17.07 8.81
C TYR A 13 6.29 -17.44 7.57
N ASP A 14 6.38 -18.71 7.20
CA ASP A 14 7.14 -19.09 6.00
C ASP A 14 6.33 -18.83 4.73
N GLU A 15 5.04 -19.17 4.72
CA GLU A 15 4.20 -19.07 3.52
C GLU A 15 4.00 -17.62 3.08
N ALA A 16 3.80 -16.69 4.01
CA ALA A 16 3.52 -15.29 3.71
C ALA A 16 4.65 -14.60 2.91
N TYR A 17 5.91 -14.97 3.13
CA TYR A 17 7.05 -14.44 2.37
C TYR A 17 7.41 -15.31 1.18
N SER A 18 7.60 -16.61 1.40
CA SER A 18 8.16 -17.52 0.39
C SER A 18 7.23 -17.77 -0.80
N ARG A 19 5.91 -17.67 -0.62
CA ARG A 19 4.93 -17.92 -1.70
C ARG A 19 4.54 -16.66 -2.47
N HIS A 20 4.61 -15.49 -1.83
CA HIS A 20 3.96 -14.29 -2.35
C HIS A 20 4.95 -13.24 -2.86
N ALA A 21 6.16 -13.17 -2.30
CA ALA A 21 7.15 -12.17 -2.67
C ALA A 21 8.08 -12.69 -3.79
N VAL A 22 8.01 -12.05 -4.96
CA VAL A 22 8.82 -12.40 -6.14
C VAL A 22 9.68 -11.20 -6.54
N ILE A 23 11.00 -11.40 -6.60
CA ILE A 23 11.92 -10.39 -7.13
C ILE A 23 11.85 -10.42 -8.66
N GLU A 24 11.53 -9.27 -9.24
CA GLU A 24 11.42 -9.08 -10.67
C GLU A 24 12.75 -8.68 -11.32
N ARG A 25 12.82 -8.80 -12.65
CA ARG A 25 14.04 -8.51 -13.42
C ARG A 25 14.56 -7.08 -13.25
N ASP A 26 13.69 -6.15 -12.90
CA ASP A 26 14.03 -4.75 -12.66
C ASP A 26 14.52 -4.46 -11.23
N GLY A 27 14.69 -5.50 -10.41
CA GLY A 27 15.16 -5.42 -9.04
C GLY A 27 14.10 -5.01 -8.02
N THR A 28 12.85 -4.85 -8.44
CA THR A 28 11.72 -4.62 -7.53
C THR A 28 11.14 -5.94 -7.04
N THR A 29 10.26 -5.91 -6.03
CA THR A 29 9.60 -7.10 -5.50
C THR A 29 8.10 -6.93 -5.58
N PHE A 30 7.44 -7.84 -6.31
CA PHE A 30 5.99 -7.98 -6.33
C PHE A 30 5.52 -8.87 -5.18
N VAL A 31 4.44 -8.49 -4.50
CA VAL A 31 3.85 -9.28 -3.42
C VAL A 31 2.40 -9.58 -3.74
N SER A 32 2.12 -10.80 -4.21
CA SER A 32 0.74 -11.22 -4.49
C SER A 32 -0.07 -11.33 -3.20
N THR A 33 -1.34 -10.92 -3.22
CA THR A 33 -2.29 -11.16 -2.12
C THR A 33 -2.71 -12.62 -1.98
N GLY A 34 -2.33 -13.48 -2.94
CA GLY A 34 -2.51 -14.92 -2.90
C GLY A 34 -3.27 -15.45 -4.11
N ASP A 35 -4.59 -15.54 -4.00
CA ASP A 35 -5.47 -16.10 -5.03
C ASP A 35 -5.83 -15.10 -6.14
N ILE A 36 -5.36 -13.87 -6.04
CA ILE A 36 -5.58 -12.80 -7.01
C ILE A 36 -4.24 -12.41 -7.65
N ASP A 37 -4.23 -12.28 -8.98
CA ASP A 37 -3.07 -11.86 -9.78
C ASP A 37 -2.82 -10.34 -9.69
N ALA A 38 -2.82 -9.80 -8.47
CA ALA A 38 -2.56 -8.40 -8.18
C ALA A 38 -1.94 -8.21 -6.79
N GLU A 39 -1.36 -7.03 -6.60
CA GLU A 39 -0.73 -6.57 -5.38
C GLU A 39 -1.48 -5.33 -4.89
N TRP A 40 -2.00 -5.41 -3.67
CA TRP A 40 -2.52 -4.25 -2.94
C TRP A 40 -1.38 -3.60 -2.16
N LEU A 41 -1.32 -2.26 -2.20
CA LEU A 41 -0.30 -1.50 -1.46
C LEU A 41 -0.36 -1.80 0.04
N ARG A 42 -1.57 -1.85 0.61
CA ARG A 42 -1.82 -2.22 2.00
C ARG A 42 -1.31 -3.61 2.33
N ASP A 43 -1.81 -4.61 1.60
CA ASP A 43 -1.56 -6.02 1.90
C ASP A 43 -0.09 -6.38 1.74
N ALA A 44 0.54 -5.93 0.66
CA ALA A 44 1.96 -6.15 0.43
C ALA A 44 2.82 -5.65 1.59
N SER A 45 2.60 -4.41 2.03
CA SER A 45 3.32 -3.82 3.17
C SER A 45 3.06 -4.58 4.47
N ALA A 46 1.82 -5.02 4.70
CA ALA A 46 1.45 -5.76 5.91
C ALA A 46 2.04 -7.19 5.92
N VAL A 47 2.00 -7.88 4.79
CA VAL A 47 2.53 -9.23 4.57
C VAL A 47 4.02 -9.27 4.87
N VAL A 48 4.81 -8.33 4.33
CA VAL A 48 6.27 -8.39 4.47
C VAL A 48 6.82 -7.68 5.72
N LYS A 49 5.98 -6.95 6.46
CA LYS A 49 6.37 -6.28 7.71
C LYS A 49 7.03 -7.20 8.75
N PRO A 50 6.56 -8.45 9.01
CA PRO A 50 7.16 -9.32 10.03
C PRO A 50 8.63 -9.70 9.78
N TYR A 51 9.14 -9.54 8.55
CA TYR A 51 10.51 -9.90 8.19
C TYR A 51 11.50 -8.73 8.33
N ILE A 52 11.03 -7.52 8.66
CA ILE A 52 11.91 -6.34 8.85
C ILE A 52 13.05 -6.63 9.84
N GLY A 53 12.77 -7.37 10.92
CA GLY A 53 13.78 -7.71 11.93
C GLY A 53 14.91 -8.60 11.40
N LEU A 54 14.67 -9.36 10.33
CA LEU A 54 15.65 -10.24 9.70
C LEU A 54 16.55 -9.52 8.71
N ALA A 55 16.20 -8.31 8.27
CA ALA A 55 16.93 -7.58 7.23
C ALA A 55 18.39 -7.23 7.60
N LEU A 56 18.76 -7.30 8.89
CA LEU A 56 20.13 -7.10 9.34
C LEU A 56 21.00 -8.35 9.22
N SER A 57 20.39 -9.53 9.29
CA SER A 57 21.08 -10.83 9.28
C SER A 57 20.92 -11.61 7.98
N ASP A 58 19.91 -11.25 7.17
CA ASP A 58 19.57 -11.95 5.93
C ASP A 58 19.51 -10.95 4.76
N GLN A 59 20.43 -11.13 3.80
CA GLN A 59 20.57 -10.24 2.64
C GLN A 59 19.47 -10.45 1.59
N ASP A 60 18.90 -11.64 1.50
CA ASP A 60 17.83 -11.93 0.55
C ASP A 60 16.55 -11.28 1.06
N VAL A 61 16.24 -11.44 2.36
CA VAL A 61 15.15 -10.68 3.01
C VAL A 61 15.36 -9.19 2.85
N ARG A 62 16.57 -8.69 3.11
CA ARG A 62 16.87 -7.27 2.94
C ARG A 62 16.59 -6.79 1.51
N SER A 63 17.00 -7.55 0.51
CA SER A 63 16.81 -7.22 -0.91
C SER A 63 15.33 -7.19 -1.29
N THR A 64 14.57 -8.19 -0.84
CA THR A 64 13.12 -8.27 -1.07
C THR A 64 12.38 -7.07 -0.46
N LEU A 65 12.65 -6.73 0.80
CA LEU A 65 11.96 -5.59 1.45
C LEU A 65 12.28 -4.26 0.76
N ARG A 66 13.52 -4.06 0.30
CA ARG A 66 13.90 -2.89 -0.51
C ARG A 66 13.19 -2.86 -1.87
N GLY A 67 13.05 -4.04 -2.48
CA GLY A 67 12.35 -4.23 -3.73
C GLY A 67 10.87 -3.86 -3.62
N VAL A 68 10.20 -4.20 -2.51
CA VAL A 68 8.80 -3.83 -2.24
C VAL A 68 8.66 -2.30 -2.18
N ILE A 69 9.51 -1.61 -1.40
CA ILE A 69 9.48 -0.13 -1.29
C ILE A 69 9.63 0.51 -2.67
N SER A 70 10.60 0.03 -3.45
CA SER A 70 10.87 0.55 -4.80
C SER A 70 9.70 0.30 -5.75
N ARG A 71 9.02 -0.85 -5.62
CA ARG A 71 7.86 -1.19 -6.43
C ARG A 71 6.65 -0.33 -6.10
N GLN A 72 6.35 -0.17 -4.82
CA GLN A 72 5.22 0.63 -4.36
C GLN A 72 5.37 2.10 -4.75
N ALA A 73 6.60 2.63 -4.78
CA ALA A 73 6.85 3.97 -5.32
C ALA A 73 6.46 4.09 -6.81
N LYS A 74 6.78 3.09 -7.64
CA LYS A 74 6.36 3.05 -9.06
C LYS A 74 4.83 3.05 -9.20
N TYR A 75 4.15 2.27 -8.37
CA TYR A 75 2.68 2.21 -8.36
C TYR A 75 2.03 3.54 -7.99
N ILE A 76 2.52 4.18 -6.92
CA ILE A 76 2.04 5.52 -6.50
C ILE A 76 2.26 6.56 -7.60
N LEU A 77 3.41 6.51 -8.29
CA LEU A 77 3.70 7.42 -9.39
C LEU A 77 2.85 7.15 -10.63
N LEU A 78 2.47 5.88 -10.86
CA LEU A 78 1.58 5.48 -11.94
C LEU A 78 0.15 5.99 -11.70
N ASP A 79 -0.43 5.69 -10.53
CA ASP A 79 -1.74 6.21 -10.15
C ASP A 79 -1.90 6.21 -8.61
N PRO A 80 -1.83 7.38 -7.94
CA PRO A 80 -1.95 7.45 -6.48
C PRO A 80 -3.40 7.30 -6.00
N TYR A 81 -4.37 7.09 -6.89
CA TYR A 81 -5.76 6.78 -6.52
C TYR A 81 -6.12 5.30 -6.65
N ALA A 82 -5.16 4.45 -7.03
CA ALA A 82 -5.35 3.01 -7.12
C ALA A 82 -4.85 2.29 -5.86
N ASN A 83 -5.64 1.31 -5.41
CA ASN A 83 -5.30 0.41 -4.30
C ASN A 83 -4.49 -0.80 -4.79
N ALA A 84 -4.72 -1.27 -6.02
CA ALA A 84 -4.16 -2.54 -6.51
C ALA A 84 -3.53 -2.47 -7.91
N PHE A 85 -2.46 -3.24 -8.10
CA PHE A 85 -1.67 -3.26 -9.34
C PHE A 85 -1.27 -4.67 -9.76
N THR A 86 -1.11 -4.90 -11.06
CA THR A 86 -0.61 -6.17 -11.59
C THR A 86 0.92 -6.23 -11.63
N LEU A 87 1.46 -7.43 -11.84
CA LEU A 87 2.91 -7.67 -12.02
C LEU A 87 3.53 -6.81 -13.15
N ASP A 88 2.76 -6.48 -14.18
CA ASP A 88 3.22 -5.69 -15.32
C ASP A 88 2.95 -4.17 -15.17
N TYR A 89 2.81 -3.68 -13.93
CA TYR A 89 2.56 -2.27 -13.63
C TYR A 89 1.31 -1.70 -14.31
N ARG A 90 0.20 -2.43 -14.23
CA ARG A 90 -1.12 -1.91 -14.61
C ARG A 90 -1.98 -1.75 -13.38
N VAL A 91 -2.87 -0.77 -13.39
CA VAL A 91 -3.90 -0.63 -12.37
C VAL A 91 -4.83 -1.85 -12.48
N ALA A 92 -4.87 -2.67 -11.43
CA ALA A 92 -5.77 -3.81 -11.32
C ALA A 92 -7.12 -3.37 -10.76
N GLU A 93 -7.09 -2.52 -9.73
CA GLU A 93 -8.27 -1.88 -9.15
C GLU A 93 -7.94 -0.42 -8.80
N ARG A 94 -8.92 0.46 -9.00
CA ARG A 94 -8.77 1.91 -8.81
C ARG A 94 -9.70 2.45 -7.73
N LYS A 95 -9.78 1.77 -6.60
CA LYS A 95 -10.49 2.25 -5.42
C LYS A 95 -9.55 3.12 -4.60
N PHE A 96 -9.92 4.39 -4.44
CA PHE A 96 -9.11 5.30 -3.65
C PHE A 96 -9.33 5.04 -2.16
N GLU A 97 -8.30 4.49 -1.56
CA GLU A 97 -8.21 4.15 -0.15
C GLU A 97 -7.02 4.92 0.41
N MET A 98 -7.27 5.82 1.35
CA MET A 98 -6.19 6.65 1.89
C MET A 98 -5.08 5.78 2.48
N ASP A 99 -5.43 4.67 3.15
CA ASP A 99 -4.46 3.77 3.75
C ASP A 99 -3.52 3.12 2.71
N SER A 100 -3.98 2.90 1.47
CA SER A 100 -3.13 2.39 0.38
C SER A 100 -1.91 3.30 0.12
N LEU A 101 -2.02 4.60 0.40
CA LEU A 101 -0.89 5.52 0.32
C LEU A 101 -0.06 5.59 1.61
N LEU A 102 -0.67 5.29 2.77
CA LEU A 102 -0.01 5.37 4.07
C LEU A 102 0.81 4.11 4.39
N TYR A 103 0.36 2.92 3.98
CA TYR A 103 1.07 1.66 4.21
C TYR A 103 2.50 1.65 3.63
N PRO A 104 2.74 2.09 2.37
CA PRO A 104 4.09 2.19 1.81
C PRO A 104 5.01 3.13 2.60
N ILE A 105 4.49 4.28 3.07
CA ILE A 105 5.23 5.25 3.89
C ILE A 105 5.58 4.63 5.25
N TRP A 106 4.59 4.04 5.92
CA TRP A 106 4.75 3.39 7.21
C TRP A 106 5.76 2.25 7.14
N PHE A 107 5.64 1.37 6.14
CA PHE A 107 6.57 0.27 5.92
C PHE A 107 8.00 0.76 5.67
N SER A 108 8.16 1.76 4.80
CA SER A 108 9.48 2.37 4.51
C SER A 108 10.12 2.97 5.77
N TYR A 109 9.32 3.64 6.61
CA TYR A 109 9.77 4.16 7.90
C TYR A 109 10.22 3.03 8.82
N LEU A 110 9.39 1.98 9.01
CA LEU A 110 9.74 0.86 9.88
C LEU A 110 11.01 0.15 9.42
N TYR A 111 11.16 -0.09 8.11
CA TYR A 111 12.35 -0.68 7.53
C TYR A 111 13.59 0.17 7.81
N TRP A 112 13.54 1.47 7.51
CA TRP A 112 14.66 2.38 7.76
C TRP A 112 15.02 2.43 9.24
N LYS A 113 14.02 2.51 10.14
CA LYS A 113 14.25 2.57 11.59
C LYS A 113 14.92 1.31 12.13
N ALA A 114 14.57 0.14 11.62
CA ALA A 114 15.15 -1.13 12.06
C ALA A 114 16.54 -1.39 11.45
N SER A 115 16.70 -1.13 10.15
CA SER A 115 17.93 -1.47 9.42
C SER A 115 18.99 -0.37 9.40
N GLY A 116 18.60 0.89 9.65
CA GLY A 116 19.43 2.07 9.43
C GLY A 116 19.65 2.42 7.95
N ASP A 117 19.09 1.66 7.02
CA ASP A 117 19.33 1.81 5.59
C ASP A 117 18.53 2.98 5.02
N ARG A 118 19.22 4.09 4.76
CA ARG A 118 18.63 5.29 4.15
C ARG A 118 18.60 5.24 2.63
N SER A 119 19.28 4.28 2.00
CA SER A 119 19.40 4.22 0.54
C SER A 119 18.10 3.76 -0.15
N ILE A 120 17.09 3.34 0.63
CA ILE A 120 15.73 3.10 0.11
C ILE A 120 15.03 4.38 -0.33
N PHE A 121 15.40 5.54 0.21
CA PHE A 121 14.82 6.83 -0.16
C PHE A 121 15.52 7.33 -1.43
N THR A 122 15.25 6.64 -2.54
CA THR A 122 15.72 7.05 -3.86
C THR A 122 14.92 8.28 -4.33
N PRO A 123 15.39 9.02 -5.35
CA PRO A 123 14.63 10.12 -5.93
C PRO A 123 13.24 9.71 -6.45
N GLU A 124 13.03 8.42 -6.74
CA GLU A 124 11.72 7.90 -7.15
C GLU A 124 10.78 7.72 -5.96
N VAL A 125 11.28 7.15 -4.85
CA VAL A 125 10.53 7.02 -3.59
C VAL A 125 10.17 8.38 -3.01
N GLU A 126 11.10 9.34 -3.05
CA GLU A 126 10.84 10.72 -2.61
C GLU A 126 9.71 11.36 -3.43
N ARG A 127 9.79 11.29 -4.78
CA ARG A 127 8.72 11.80 -5.66
C ARG A 127 7.38 11.10 -5.42
N ALA A 128 7.39 9.80 -5.14
CA ALA A 128 6.16 9.07 -4.81
C ALA A 128 5.53 9.61 -3.52
N PHE A 129 6.32 9.85 -2.47
CA PHE A 129 5.80 10.38 -1.21
C PHE A 129 5.37 11.85 -1.33
N GLU A 130 6.05 12.66 -2.14
CA GLU A 130 5.57 14.00 -2.50
C GLU A 130 4.22 13.95 -3.23
N ARG A 131 4.05 12.97 -4.14
CA ARG A 131 2.78 12.73 -4.84
C ARG A 131 1.66 12.35 -3.87
N VAL A 132 1.94 11.49 -2.88
CA VAL A 132 1.00 11.18 -1.79
C VAL A 132 0.58 12.45 -1.07
N MET A 133 1.54 13.27 -0.62
CA MET A 133 1.22 14.53 0.07
C MET A 133 0.37 15.47 -0.79
N GLY A 134 0.59 15.50 -2.11
CA GLY A 134 -0.24 16.24 -3.05
C GLY A 134 -1.68 15.73 -3.12
N VAL A 135 -1.88 14.41 -3.12
CA VAL A 135 -3.22 13.79 -3.08
C VAL A 135 -3.92 14.09 -1.77
N LEU A 136 -3.26 13.85 -0.62
CA LEU A 136 -3.87 14.12 0.70
C LEU A 136 -4.35 15.57 0.83
N ARG A 137 -3.55 16.55 0.38
CA ARG A 137 -3.94 17.98 0.36
C ARG A 137 -5.06 18.30 -0.62
N THR A 138 -5.16 17.57 -1.72
CA THR A 138 -6.25 17.73 -2.70
C THR A 138 -7.55 17.21 -2.09
N GLU A 139 -7.50 16.04 -1.45
CA GLU A 139 -8.67 15.36 -0.89
C GLU A 139 -9.18 15.97 0.42
N GLN A 140 -8.42 16.86 1.07
CA GLN A 140 -8.97 17.78 2.09
C GLN A 140 -10.05 18.73 1.52
N HIS A 141 -10.04 18.95 0.20
CA HIS A 141 -10.97 19.82 -0.52
C HIS A 141 -11.60 19.08 -1.71
N HIS A 142 -12.06 17.85 -1.47
CA HIS A 142 -12.58 16.93 -2.50
C HIS A 142 -13.52 17.61 -3.50
N ASN A 143 -14.59 18.26 -3.02
CA ASN A 143 -15.62 18.87 -3.86
C ASN A 143 -15.12 19.96 -4.83
N SER A 144 -14.00 20.63 -4.52
CA SER A 144 -13.52 21.77 -5.32
C SER A 144 -12.21 21.49 -6.04
N ARG A 145 -11.47 20.45 -5.65
CA ARG A 145 -10.12 20.17 -6.18
C ARG A 145 -9.95 18.76 -6.73
N SER A 146 -10.75 17.79 -6.29
CA SER A 146 -10.59 16.41 -6.75
C SER A 146 -11.23 16.22 -8.13
N HIS A 147 -10.63 15.34 -8.91
CA HIS A 147 -11.18 14.82 -10.16
C HIS A 147 -11.44 13.30 -10.05
N TYR A 148 -11.34 12.74 -8.84
CA TYR A 148 -11.58 11.33 -8.63
C TYR A 148 -13.08 11.03 -8.69
N HIS A 149 -13.45 10.07 -9.53
CA HIS A 149 -14.79 9.53 -9.60
C HIS A 149 -14.72 8.00 -9.68
N HIS A 150 -15.68 7.31 -9.08
CA HIS A 150 -15.78 5.86 -9.16
C HIS A 150 -17.23 5.38 -9.26
N PRO A 151 -17.60 4.48 -10.20
CA PRO A 151 -19.00 4.09 -10.43
C PRO A 151 -19.74 3.48 -9.25
N GLN A 152 -19.01 2.92 -8.28
CA GLN A 152 -19.59 2.32 -7.07
C GLN A 152 -19.96 3.36 -6.00
N LEU A 153 -19.54 4.62 -6.15
CA LEU A 153 -19.86 5.67 -5.19
C LEU A 153 -21.21 6.33 -5.50
N ALA A 154 -21.85 6.85 -4.44
CA ALA A 154 -23.07 7.64 -4.56
C ALA A 154 -22.86 8.94 -5.38
N ASN A 155 -23.96 9.62 -5.68
CA ASN A 155 -23.98 10.94 -6.34
C ASN A 155 -23.21 10.97 -7.67
N GLY A 156 -23.44 9.95 -8.51
CA GLY A 156 -22.81 9.84 -9.82
C GLY A 156 -21.30 9.57 -9.74
N GLY A 157 -20.86 8.88 -8.67
CA GLY A 157 -19.48 8.49 -8.49
C GLY A 157 -18.61 9.46 -7.69
N GLN A 158 -19.22 10.46 -7.04
CA GLN A 158 -18.52 11.47 -6.19
C GLN A 158 -18.49 11.09 -4.70
N GLY A 159 -19.28 10.11 -4.28
CA GLY A 159 -19.48 9.83 -2.85
C GLY A 159 -20.48 10.81 -2.23
N ASN A 160 -20.71 10.69 -0.92
CA ASN A 160 -21.66 11.56 -0.24
C ASN A 160 -21.10 12.97 -0.04
N PRO A 161 -21.98 14.00 0.06
CA PRO A 161 -21.53 15.37 0.28
C PRO A 161 -20.74 15.48 1.58
N VAL A 162 -19.64 16.24 1.53
CA VAL A 162 -18.79 16.58 2.67
C VAL A 162 -18.60 18.09 2.78
N ASP A 163 -18.36 18.58 3.99
CA ASP A 163 -17.88 19.93 4.29
C ASP A 163 -16.44 19.89 4.79
N TYR A 164 -15.73 21.02 4.68
CA TYR A 164 -14.34 21.11 5.12
C TYR A 164 -14.17 20.90 6.62
N THR A 165 -13.33 19.94 6.99
CA THR A 165 -12.97 19.63 8.39
C THR A 165 -11.47 19.69 8.66
N GLY A 166 -10.65 19.76 7.61
CA GLY A 166 -9.21 19.51 7.67
C GLY A 166 -8.83 18.02 7.57
N LEU A 167 -9.80 17.11 7.69
CA LEU A 167 -9.59 15.68 7.41
C LEU A 167 -9.49 15.43 5.91
N VAL A 168 -8.85 14.32 5.56
CA VAL A 168 -8.67 13.84 4.20
C VAL A 168 -9.83 12.93 3.84
N TRP A 169 -10.47 13.22 2.72
CA TRP A 169 -11.51 12.38 2.11
C TRP A 169 -10.92 11.05 1.61
N THR A 170 -11.64 9.95 1.76
CA THR A 170 -11.34 8.64 1.14
C THR A 170 -12.61 8.06 0.54
N ALA A 171 -12.48 7.41 -0.62
CA ALA A 171 -13.61 6.83 -1.34
C ALA A 171 -14.03 5.50 -0.72
N PHE A 172 -13.05 4.66 -0.43
CA PHE A 172 -13.22 3.30 0.08
C PHE A 172 -12.46 3.14 1.40
N ARG A 173 -12.87 2.12 2.15
CA ARG A 173 -12.22 1.66 3.39
C ARG A 173 -11.18 0.60 3.04
N PRO A 174 -10.31 0.22 4.00
CA PRO A 174 -9.41 -0.93 3.85
C PRO A 174 -10.11 -2.28 3.57
N SER A 175 -11.44 -2.36 3.69
CA SER A 175 -12.24 -3.54 3.28
C SER A 175 -12.61 -3.54 1.80
N ASP A 176 -12.12 -2.57 1.03
CA ASP A 176 -12.48 -2.28 -0.36
C ASP A 176 -13.98 -1.91 -0.57
N ASP A 177 -14.71 -1.64 0.52
CA ASP A 177 -16.09 -1.16 0.52
C ASP A 177 -16.16 0.37 0.51
N ALA A 178 -17.16 0.91 -0.19
CA ALA A 178 -17.37 2.36 -0.27
C ALA A 178 -17.68 2.96 1.12
N CYS A 179 -17.05 4.10 1.40
CA CYS A 179 -17.32 4.88 2.61
C CYS A 179 -18.75 5.46 2.60
N THR A 180 -19.50 5.24 3.69
CA THR A 180 -20.76 5.98 3.93
C THR A 180 -20.49 7.47 4.16
N TYR A 181 -19.54 7.78 5.05
CA TYR A 181 -19.01 9.12 5.26
C TYR A 181 -17.53 9.08 4.91
N GLN A 182 -17.06 10.03 4.11
CA GLN A 182 -15.77 9.91 3.43
C GLN A 182 -14.58 10.35 4.29
N TYR A 183 -14.83 10.90 5.48
CA TYR A 183 -13.81 11.08 6.51
C TYR A 183 -13.73 9.82 7.38
N ASN A 184 -13.00 8.82 6.87
CA ASN A 184 -12.75 7.59 7.62
C ASN A 184 -11.78 7.89 8.78
N ILE A 185 -12.30 7.82 10.01
CA ILE A 185 -11.55 8.24 11.21
C ILE A 185 -10.31 7.39 11.49
N PRO A 186 -10.31 6.05 11.35
CA PRO A 186 -9.12 5.24 11.58
C PRO A 186 -7.94 5.57 10.65
N ASP A 187 -8.22 6.05 9.44
CA ASP A 187 -7.16 6.36 8.47
C ASP A 187 -6.57 7.76 8.71
N ASN A 188 -7.37 8.71 9.24
CA ASN A 188 -7.02 10.11 9.47
C ASN A 188 -6.31 10.35 10.82
#